data_AF-A0A840U1J4-F1
#
_entry.id   AF-A0A840U1J4-F1
#
_cell.length_a   1.000
_cell.length_b   1.000
_cell.length_c   1.000
_cell.angle_alpha   90.00
_cell.angle_beta   90.00
_cell.angle_gamma   90.00
#
_symmetry.space_group_name_H-M   'P 1'
#
loop_
_entity.id
_entity.type
_entity.pdbx_description
1 polymer ?
#
loop_
_entity_poly.entity_id
_entity_poly.type
_entity_poly.pdbx_seq_one_letter_code
_entity_poly.pdbx_strand_id
1 'polypeptide(L)' 'MNADKIVVLHQGKLVEEGTHKRLLSKKGKYYDMWKQQFPMLESVN' A
#
# COMPACT_ATOMS: atom_id res chain seq x y z
N MET A 1 -3.51 -10.30 0.53
CA MET A 1 -2.08 -10.20 0.88
C MET A 1 -1.94 -10.46 2.37
N ASN A 2 -1.10 -11.44 2.75
CA ASN A 2 -1.03 -11.99 4.11
C ASN A 2 0.35 -11.70 4.72
N ALA A 3 0.56 -10.47 5.16
CA ALA A 3 1.74 -10.07 5.90
C ALA A 3 1.28 -9.47 7.23
N ASP A 4 1.94 -9.84 8.32
CA ASP A 4 1.64 -9.33 9.67
C ASP A 4 1.97 -7.82 9.78
N LYS A 5 3.03 -7.40 9.09
CA LYS A 5 3.46 -6.00 8.99
C LYS A 5 4.09 -5.73 7.64
N ILE A 6 3.70 -4.61 7.03
CA ILE A 6 4.30 -4.05 5.82
C ILE A 6 5.06 -2.79 6.22
N VAL A 7 6.24 -2.60 5.64
CA VAL A 7 7.14 -1.46 5.88
C VAL A 7 7.47 -0.84 4.53
N VAL A 8 7.19 0.45 4.37
CA VAL A 8 7.42 1.20 3.14
C VAL A 8 8.59 2.15 3.37
N LEU A 9 9.65 1.94 2.60
CA LEU A 9 10.81 2.80 2.57
C LEU A 9 10.74 3.72 1.35
N HIS A 10 11.07 5.00 1.54
CA HIS A 10 11.27 5.94 0.45
C HIS A 10 12.56 6.71 0.71
N GLN A 11 13.47 6.70 -0.27
CA GLN A 11 14.78 7.36 -0.18
C GLN A 11 15.56 6.98 1.10
N GLY A 12 15.55 5.69 1.43
CA GLY A 12 16.23 5.15 2.62
C GLY A 12 15.56 5.46 3.96
N LYS A 13 14.37 6.07 3.97
CA LYS A 13 13.63 6.39 5.20
C LYS A 13 12.33 5.63 5.30
N LEU A 14 11.96 5.23 6.51
CA LEU A 14 10.63 4.68 6.81
C LEU A 14 9.57 5.76 6.66
N VAL A 15 8.63 5.58 5.74
CA VAL A 15 7.54 6.52 5.50
C VAL A 15 6.17 5.98 5.91
N GLU A 16 5.95 4.67 5.80
CA GLU A 16 4.70 4.04 6.24
C GLU A 16 4.93 2.63 6.77
N GLU A 17 4.12 2.24 7.77
CA GLU A 17 4.05 0.86 8.22
C GLU A 17 2.65 0.48 8.71
N GLY A 18 2.32 -0.80 8.63
CA GLY A 18 1.06 -1.35 9.14
C GLY A 18 0.59 -2.57 8.37
N THR A 19 -0.68 -2.94 8.57
CA THR A 19 -1.31 -4.03 7.82
C THR A 19 -1.74 -3.56 6.44
N HIS A 20 -1.91 -4.51 5.51
CA HIS A 20 -2.36 -4.23 4.15
C HIS A 20 -3.64 -3.39 4.11
N LYS A 21 -4.67 -3.78 4.87
CA LYS A 21 -5.95 -3.05 4.95
C LYS A 21 -5.74 -1.60 5.42
N ARG A 22 -4.97 -1.41 6.49
CA ARG A 22 -4.71 -0.08 7.05
C ARG A 22 -3.95 0.82 6.08
N LEU A 23 -2.97 0.27 5.35
CA LEU A 23 -2.19 1.03 4.37
C LEU A 23 -2.99 1.38 3.11
N LEU A 24 -3.87 0.48 2.63
CA LEU A 24 -4.78 0.79 1.53
C LEU A 24 -5.77 1.90 1.90
N SER A 25 -6.38 1.84 3.10
CA SER A 25 -7.32 2.87 3.54
C SER A 25 -6.68 4.26 3.71
N LYS A 26 -5.38 4.32 4.02
CA LYS A 26 -4.64 5.59 4.14
C LYS A 26 -4.44 6.31 2.80
N LYS A 27 -4.55 5.61 1.66
CA LYS A 27 -4.26 6.15 0.33
C LYS A 27 -2.89 6.86 0.23
N GLY A 28 -1.87 6.26 0.86
CA GLY A 28 -0.48 6.72 0.83
C GLY A 28 0.36 6.06 -0.26
N LYS A 29 1.70 6.12 -0.13
CA LYS A 29 2.69 5.57 -1.06
C LYS A 29 2.48 4.07 -1.33
N TYR A 30 2.12 3.31 -0.30
CA TYR A 30 1.80 1.89 -0.46
C TYR A 30 0.59 1.68 -1.38
N TYR A 31 -0.46 2.48 -1.19
CA TYR A 31 -1.68 2.40 -1.99
C TYR A 31 -1.39 2.75 -3.46
N ASP A 32 -0.62 3.81 -3.71
CA ASP A 32 -0.24 4.20 -5.08
C ASP A 32 0.54 3.09 -5.79
N MET A 33 1.53 2.50 -5.11
CA MET A 33 2.28 1.36 -5.63
C MET A 33 1.37 0.16 -5.90
N TRP A 34 0.49 -0.16 -4.95
CA TRP A 34 -0.43 -1.29 -5.07
C TRP A 34 -1.39 -1.12 -6.26
N LYS A 35 -1.92 0.09 -6.45
CA LYS A 35 -2.80 0.43 -7.56
C LYS A 35 -2.11 0.26 -8.92
N GLN A 36 -0.83 0.62 -9.02
CA GLN A 36 -0.04 0.41 -10.25
C GLN A 36 0.17 -1.07 -10.58
N GLN A 37 0.29 -1.92 -9.56
CA GLN A 37 0.47 -3.37 -9.75
C GLN A 37 -0.84 -4.08 -10.15
N PHE A 38 -1.99 -3.58 -9.68
CA PHE A 38 -3.30 -4.21 -9.90
C PHE A 38 -4.36 -3.19 -10.38
N PRO A 39 -4.21 -2.63 -11.59
CA PRO A 39 -5.08 -1.55 -12.10
C PRO A 39 -6.56 -1.96 -12.25
N MET A 40 -6.88 -3.26 -12.34
CA MET A 40 -8.25 -3.75 -12.46
C MET A 40 -9.08 -3.73 -11.17
N LEU A 41 -8.49 -3.45 -10.01
CA LEU A 41 -9.25 -3.40 -8.74
C LEU A 41 -10.06 -2.10 -8.56
N GLU A 42 -9.80 -1.07 -9.37
CA GLU A 42 -10.52 0.21 -9.30
C GLU A 42 -11.64 0.33 -10.35
N SER A 43 -11.73 -0.59 -11.31
CA SER A 43 -12.77 -0.56 -12.35
C SER A 43 -14.14 -1.10 -11.88
N VAL A 44 -14.34 -1.29 -10.57
CA VAL A 44 -15.58 -1.85 -9.99
C VAL A 44 -16.10 -1.01 -8.81
N ASN A 45 -15.88 0.30 -8.83
CA ASN A 45 -16.57 1.26 -7.95
C ASN A 45 -17.25 2.35 -8.78
#